data_AF-A0A820PM89-F1
#
_entry.id   AF-A0A820PM89-F1
#
_cell.length_a   1.000
_cell.length_b   1.000
_cell.length_c   1.000
_cell.angle_alpha   90.00
_cell.angle_beta   90.00
_cell.angle_gamma   90.00
#
_symmetry.space_group_name_H-M   'P 1'
#
loop_
_entity.id
_entity.type
_entity.pdbx_description
1 polymer ?
#
loop_
_entity_poly.entity_id
_entity_poly.type
_entity_poly.pdbx_seq_one_letter_code
_entity_poly.pdbx_strand_id
1 'polypeptide(L)'
;MDKHGFLYVSDIMKDEVRRWRMSEYNEGIIVAGGNGEGDQLNHPTFMFVDEDQTVYVSDWENKHAENHRVVRWCEGKEEGEIIVGGNG
;
A
#
# COMPACT_ATOMS: atom_id res chain seq x y z
N MET A 1 2.57 -9.24 -9.40
CA MET A 1 3.04 -8.57 -10.62
C MET A 1 1.83 -8.27 -11.47
N ASP A 2 1.71 -7.05 -11.98
CA ASP A 2 0.56 -6.66 -12.80
C ASP A 2 0.77 -6.95 -14.30
N LYS A 3 -0.25 -6.63 -15.12
CA LYS A 3 -0.21 -6.79 -16.59
C LYS A 3 0.78 -5.85 -17.29
N HIS A 4 1.25 -4.81 -16.60
CA HIS A 4 2.20 -3.82 -17.10
C HIS A 4 3.66 -4.18 -16.78
N GLY A 5 3.88 -5.27 -16.03
CA GLY A 5 5.21 -5.77 -15.66
C GLY A 5 5.77 -5.11 -14.40
N PHE A 6 4.92 -4.52 -13.56
CA PHE A 6 5.32 -4.01 -12.26
C PHE A 6 5.20 -5.08 -11.17
N LEU A 7 6.27 -5.23 -10.38
CA LEU A 7 6.26 -5.99 -9.13
C LEU A 7 5.91 -5.04 -7.99
N TYR A 8 4.92 -5.41 -7.18
CA TYR A 8 4.56 -4.67 -5.96
C TYR A 8 4.91 -5.53 -4.75
N VAL A 9 5.54 -4.95 -3.76
CA VAL A 9 5.95 -5.63 -2.52
C VAL A 9 5.47 -4.81 -1.34
N SER A 10 4.80 -5.49 -0.40
CA SER A 10 4.47 -4.93 0.91
C SER A 10 5.63 -5.19 1.87
N ASP A 11 6.20 -4.15 2.45
CA ASP A 11 7.18 -4.24 3.53
C ASP A 11 6.50 -3.89 4.86
N ILE A 12 6.11 -4.94 5.58
CA ILE A 12 5.42 -4.84 6.87
C ILE A 12 6.25 -4.08 7.91
N MET A 13 7.58 -4.17 7.87
CA MET A 13 8.42 -3.53 8.88
C MET A 13 8.60 -2.03 8.63
N LYS A 14 8.28 -1.57 7.43
CA LYS A 14 8.38 -0.17 7.02
C LYS A 14 7.01 0.47 6.77
N ASP A 15 5.92 -0.28 6.96
CA ASP A 15 4.56 0.17 6.72
C ASP A 15 4.38 0.81 5.33
N GLU A 16 4.99 0.20 4.31
CA GLU A 16 4.99 0.72 2.94
C GLU A 16 4.73 -0.37 1.91
N VAL A 17 4.17 0.04 0.77
CA VAL A 17 4.18 -0.74 -0.46
C VAL A 17 5.06 -0.03 -1.46
N ARG A 18 5.97 -0.78 -2.08
CA ARG A 18 6.80 -0.31 -3.20
C ARG A 18 6.48 -1.04 -4.48
N ARG A 19 6.67 -0.35 -5.61
CA ARG A 19 6.65 -0.94 -6.95
C ARG A 19 7.98 -0.82 -7.68
N TRP A 20 8.31 -1.83 -8.48
CA TRP A 20 9.45 -1.88 -9.39
C TRP A 20 9.01 -2.27 -10.79
N ARG A 21 9.61 -1.65 -11.79
CA ARG A 21 9.56 -2.17 -13.15
C ARG A 21 10.66 -3.19 -13.32
N MET A 22 10.34 -4.42 -13.68
CA MET A 22 11.34 -5.51 -13.72
C MET A 22 12.48 -5.29 -14.73
N SER A 23 12.29 -4.40 -15.72
CA SER A 23 13.33 -3.99 -16.66
C SER A 23 14.29 -2.92 -16.12
N GLU A 24 14.02 -2.39 -14.93
CA GLU A 24 14.76 -1.27 -14.32
C GLU A 24 15.41 -1.73 -13.01
N TYR A 25 16.65 -1.31 -12.78
CA TYR A 25 17.39 -1.59 -11.56
C TYR A 25 17.40 -0.33 -10.69
N ASN A 26 16.48 -0.25 -9.72
CA ASN A 26 16.30 0.90 -8.84
C ASN A 26 15.79 0.48 -7.44
N GLU A 27 15.65 1.44 -6.53
CA GLU A 27 15.18 1.22 -5.15
C GLU A 27 13.66 1.05 -5.01
N GLY A 28 12.93 1.12 -6.13
CA GLY A 28 11.47 1.07 -6.15
C GLY A 28 10.83 2.38 -5.72
N ILE A 29 9.59 2.57 -6.12
CA ILE A 29 8.80 3.77 -5.81
C ILE A 29 7.78 3.40 -4.74
N ILE A 30 7.68 4.20 -3.67
CA ILE A 30 6.62 4.04 -2.68
C ILE A 30 5.29 4.44 -3.32
N VAL A 31 4.30 3.55 -3.22
CA VAL A 31 2.97 3.72 -3.84
C VAL A 31 1.82 3.60 -2.83
N ALA A 32 2.10 3.20 -1.60
CA ALA A 32 1.17 3.25 -0.48
C ALA A 32 1.94 3.25 0.85
N GLY A 33 1.42 3.93 1.88
CA GLY A 33 2.09 4.07 3.18
C GLY A 33 3.47 4.72 3.08
N GLY A 34 4.27 4.66 4.16
CA GLY A 34 5.69 5.08 4.20
C GLY A 34 6.01 6.56 3.94
N ASN A 35 5.03 7.39 3.57
CA ASN A 35 5.23 8.78 3.13
C ASN A 35 5.00 9.82 4.24
N GLY A 36 4.46 9.39 5.38
CA GLY A 36 4.29 10.25 6.56
C GLY A 36 3.11 11.23 6.52
N GLU A 37 2.22 11.16 5.51
CA GLU A 37 1.06 12.06 5.36
C GLU A 37 -0.28 11.31 5.24
N GLY A 38 -1.37 11.87 5.78
CA GLY A 38 -2.71 11.30 5.68
C GLY A 38 -2.88 9.91 6.32
N ASP A 39 -3.79 9.10 5.77
CA ASP A 39 -4.08 7.74 6.25
C ASP A 39 -2.96 6.75 5.90
N GLN A 40 -1.93 6.71 6.76
CA GLN A 40 -0.78 5.82 6.63
C GLN A 40 -1.10 4.36 6.96
N LEU A 41 -0.29 3.44 6.41
CA LEU A 41 -0.38 2.02 6.72
C LEU A 41 0.21 1.72 8.11
N ASN A 42 -0.22 0.59 8.66
CA ASN A 42 0.27 -0.08 9.84
C ASN A 42 0.17 -1.58 9.55
N HIS A 43 1.30 -2.27 9.48
CA HIS A 43 1.37 -3.70 9.28
C HIS A 43 0.61 -4.22 8.02
N PRO A 44 0.90 -3.68 6.82
CA PRO A 44 0.20 -4.03 5.59
C PRO A 44 0.47 -5.47 5.13
N THR A 45 -0.56 -6.33 5.11
CA THR A 45 -0.37 -7.78 4.92
C THR A 45 -0.77 -8.31 3.54
N PHE A 46 -1.89 -7.83 3.01
CA PHE A 46 -2.40 -8.24 1.71
C PHE A 46 -2.63 -7.03 0.82
N MET A 47 -2.48 -7.24 -0.47
CA MET A 47 -2.63 -6.19 -1.47
C MET A 47 -3.28 -6.71 -2.73
N PHE A 48 -4.09 -5.85 -3.34
CA PHE A 48 -4.62 -6.01 -4.69
C PHE A 48 -4.29 -4.75 -5.51
N VAL A 49 -4.03 -4.92 -6.81
CA VAL A 49 -3.78 -3.82 -7.73
C VAL A 49 -4.72 -3.98 -8.92
N ASP A 50 -5.50 -2.94 -9.21
CA ASP A 50 -6.45 -2.94 -10.33
C ASP A 50 -5.83 -2.49 -11.65
N GLU A 51 -6.66 -2.39 -12.69
CA GLU A 51 -6.21 -2.04 -14.04
C GLU A 51 -5.75 -0.58 -14.17
N ASP A 52 -6.21 0.29 -13.27
CA ASP A 52 -5.85 1.70 -13.21
C ASP A 52 -4.62 1.92 -12.29
N GLN A 53 -3.95 0.83 -11.91
CA GLN A 53 -2.82 0.81 -10.96
C GLN A 53 -3.19 1.37 -9.58
N THR A 54 -4.46 1.32 -9.19
CA THR A 54 -4.89 1.64 -7.83
C THR A 54 -4.48 0.50 -6.92
N VAL A 55 -3.80 0.83 -5.81
CA VAL A 55 -3.32 -0.12 -4.82
C VAL A 55 -4.30 -0.18 -3.66
N TYR A 56 -4.83 -1.37 -3.38
CA TYR A 56 -5.70 -1.64 -2.23
C TYR A 56 -4.91 -2.46 -1.23
N VAL A 57 -4.82 -1.99 0.00
CA VAL A 57 -4.02 -2.63 1.05
C VAL A 57 -4.90 -2.96 2.24
N SER A 58 -4.83 -4.22 2.67
CA SER A 58 -5.36 -4.63 3.97
C SER A 58 -4.43 -4.11 5.06
N ASP A 59 -4.90 -3.06 5.73
CA ASP A 59 -4.20 -2.36 6.80
C ASP A 59 -4.60 -2.99 8.13
N TRP A 60 -3.73 -3.86 8.65
CA TRP A 60 -4.02 -4.76 9.76
C TRP A 60 -3.34 -4.30 11.05
N GLU A 61 -3.76 -4.87 12.18
CA GLU A 61 -3.21 -4.59 13.49
C GLU A 61 -1.76 -5.10 13.67
N ASN A 62 -0.87 -4.25 14.19
CA ASN A 62 0.15 -4.71 15.14
C ASN A 62 -0.42 -4.58 16.56
N LYS A 63 0.02 -5.42 17.51
CA LYS A 63 -0.48 -5.60 18.90
C LYS A 63 -0.80 -4.34 19.75
N HIS A 64 -0.60 -3.14 19.23
CA HIS A 64 -0.78 -1.85 19.90
C HIS A 64 -1.65 -0.82 19.16
N ALA A 65 -2.14 -1.08 17.95
CA ALA A 65 -3.07 -0.17 17.26
C ALA A 65 -3.99 -0.90 16.26
N GLU A 66 -5.30 -0.81 16.50
CA GLU A 66 -6.35 -1.42 15.68
C GLU A 66 -6.65 -0.54 14.46
N ASN A 67 -6.09 -0.87 13.29
CA ASN A 67 -6.46 -0.18 12.05
C ASN A 67 -7.55 -0.90 11.26
N HIS A 68 -7.79 -2.20 11.46
CA HIS A 68 -8.82 -3.06 10.82
C HIS A 68 -9.58 -2.43 9.64
N ARG A 69 -8.84 -2.08 8.59
CA ARG A 69 -9.37 -1.31 7.46
C ARG A 69 -8.75 -1.76 6.16
N VAL A 70 -9.40 -1.36 5.08
CA VAL A 70 -8.85 -1.39 3.74
C VAL A 70 -8.67 0.05 3.29
N VAL A 71 -7.45 0.38 2.91
CA VAL A 71 -7.08 1.70 2.39
C VAL A 71 -6.68 1.54 0.93
N ARG A 72 -7.07 2.50 0.08
CA ARG A 72 -6.63 2.54 -1.32
C ARG A 72 -5.77 3.77 -1.64
N TRP A 73 -4.83 3.60 -2.57
CA TRP A 73 -4.06 4.67 -3.19
C TRP A 73 -4.25 4.62 -4.70
N CYS A 74 -4.81 5.67 -5.28
CA CYS A 74 -4.80 5.85 -6.73
C CYS A 74 -3.39 6.21 -7.20
N GLU A 75 -3.05 5.89 -8.46
CA GLU A 75 -1.72 6.17 -9.00
C GLU A 75 -1.31 7.64 -8.81
N GLY A 76 -0.13 7.85 -8.21
CA GLY A 76 0.44 9.17 -7.95
C GLY A 76 -0.15 9.93 -6.77
N LYS A 77 -1.04 9.30 -5.96
CA LYS A 77 -1.52 9.89 -4.71
C LYS A 77 -0.55 9.64 -3.56
N GLU A 78 -0.33 10.66 -2.75
CA GLU A 78 0.53 10.59 -1.55
C GLU A 78 -0.24 10.10 -0.33
N GLU A 79 -1.54 10.39 -0.25
CA GLU A 79 -2.45 10.00 0.83
C GLU A 79 -3.39 8.86 0.43
N GLY A 80 -3.69 7.99 1.41
CA GLY A 80 -4.63 6.89 1.25
C GLY A 80 -6.08 7.30 1.54
N GLU A 81 -7.02 6.57 0.97
CA GLU A 81 -8.45 6.69 1.26
C GLU A 81 -8.96 5.42 1.93
N ILE A 82 -9.49 5.53 3.15
CA ILE A 82 -10.17 4.41 3.81
C ILE A 82 -11.46 4.11 3.05
N ILE A 83 -11.59 2.88 2.55
CA ILE A 83 -12.78 2.47 1.80
C ILE A 83 -13.68 1.50 2.59
N VAL A 84 -13.14 0.79 3.58
CA VAL A 84 -13.88 -0.14 4.46
C VAL A 84 -13.16 -0.24 5.81
N GLY A 85 -13.90 -0.36 6.91
CA GLY A 85 -13.36 -0.63 8.27
C GLY A 85 -13.03 0.63 9.08
N GLY A 86 -12.23 0.47 10.15
CA GLY A 86 -11.72 1.59 10.97
C GLY A 86 -12.65 2.16 12.07
N ASN A 87 -13.73 1.46 12.45
CA ASN A 87 -14.69 1.89 13.48
C ASN A 87 -14.84 0.87 14.64
N GLY A 88 -13.73 0.26 15.08
CA GLY A 88 -13.71 -0.64 16.25
C GLY A 88 -13.81 0.09 17.57
#